data_AF-A0A925XB87-F1
#
_entry.id   AF-A0A925XB87-F1
#
_cell.length_a   1.000
_cell.length_b   1.000
_cell.length_c   1.000
_cell.angle_alpha   90.00
_cell.angle_beta   90.00
_cell.angle_gamma   90.00
#
_symmetry.space_group_name_H-M   'P 1'
#
loop_
_entity.id
_entity.type
_entity.pdbx_description
1 polymer ?
#
loop_
_entity_poly.entity_id
_entity_poly.type
_entity_poly.pdbx_seq_one_letter_code
_entity_poly.pdbx_strand_id
1 'polypeptide(L)'
;ITDADLRFKTFKEYGKAGKVLVCGDGDLVINAVSPQGKPNPLGYDPFSRQTFGNKDFVLHAVDFMLNEKGLITARNKQIVLRPLNKVKIRDERLLWQSLNMLAPILLTVIFGILWNSWRKRKYTVKKQVAI
;
A
#
# COMPACT_ATOMS: atom_id res chain seq x y z
N ILE A 1 -37.77 -40.35 2.53
CA ILE A 1 -37.49 -39.13 1.73
C ILE A 1 -37.41 -39.63 0.30
N THR A 2 -38.41 -39.31 -0.52
CA THR A 2 -38.75 -40.04 -1.75
C THR A 2 -38.56 -39.14 -2.98
N ASP A 3 -38.21 -39.73 -4.13
CA ASP A 3 -37.92 -39.06 -5.43
C ASP A 3 -39.04 -38.16 -6.00
N ALA A 4 -40.20 -38.07 -5.34
CA ALA A 4 -41.34 -37.24 -5.77
C ALA A 4 -41.33 -35.81 -5.19
N ASP A 5 -40.40 -35.48 -4.28
CA ASP A 5 -40.35 -34.15 -3.68
C ASP A 5 -39.63 -33.13 -4.60
N LEU A 6 -40.41 -32.19 -5.12
CA LEU A 6 -39.98 -31.10 -6.02
C LEU A 6 -38.84 -30.26 -5.45
N ARG A 7 -38.67 -30.24 -4.12
CA ARG A 7 -37.59 -29.51 -3.43
C ARG A 7 -36.20 -30.03 -3.80
N PHE A 8 -36.05 -31.32 -4.06
CA PHE A 8 -34.78 -31.92 -4.49
C PHE A 8 -34.42 -31.55 -5.93
N LYS A 9 -35.41 -31.37 -6.80
CA LYS A 9 -35.19 -31.04 -8.22
C LYS A 9 -34.62 -29.63 -8.43
N THR A 10 -34.89 -28.71 -7.50
CA THR A 10 -34.37 -27.32 -7.53
C THR A 10 -33.22 -27.09 -6.55
N PHE A 11 -32.84 -28.11 -5.78
CA PHE A 11 -31.73 -28.02 -4.86
C PHE A 11 -30.41 -27.83 -5.61
N LYS A 12 -29.66 -26.79 -5.26
CA LYS A 12 -28.30 -26.57 -5.71
C LYS A 12 -27.38 -26.72 -4.51
N GLU A 13 -26.52 -27.74 -4.55
CA GLU A 13 -25.55 -28.02 -3.49
C GLU A 13 -24.56 -26.84 -3.31
N TYR A 14 -24.26 -26.14 -4.41
CA TYR A 14 -23.41 -24.95 -4.41
C TYR A 14 -24.12 -23.78 -5.10
N GLY A 15 -24.19 -22.65 -4.40
CA GLY A 15 -24.65 -21.38 -4.95
C GLY A 15 -23.61 -20.74 -5.88
N LYS A 16 -24.03 -19.76 -6.67
CA LYS A 16 -23.07 -18.89 -7.39
C LYS A 16 -22.24 -18.11 -6.36
N ALA A 17 -20.97 -17.85 -6.68
CA ALA A 17 -20.10 -17.04 -5.84
C ALA A 17 -20.74 -15.65 -5.60
N GLY A 18 -20.93 -15.29 -4.33
CA GLY A 18 -21.51 -14.03 -3.90
C GLY A 18 -20.67 -13.40 -2.78
N LYS A 19 -20.90 -12.12 -2.53
CA LYS A 19 -20.22 -11.37 -1.47
C LYS A 19 -21.19 -11.15 -0.32
N VAL A 20 -20.73 -11.40 0.91
CA VAL A 20 -21.51 -11.14 2.13
C VAL A 20 -20.68 -10.22 3.02
N LEU A 21 -21.31 -9.14 3.47
CA LEU A 21 -20.76 -8.20 4.43
C LEU A 21 -21.53 -8.36 5.74
N VAL A 22 -20.80 -8.56 6.85
CA VAL A 22 -21.38 -8.71 8.18
C VAL A 22 -20.82 -7.61 9.07
N CYS A 23 -21.72 -6.83 9.67
CA CYS A 23 -21.39 -5.80 10.65
C CYS A 23 -22.00 -6.17 12.00
N GLY A 24 -21.24 -6.01 13.08
CA GLY A 24 -21.71 -6.34 14.44
C GLY A 24 -22.63 -5.28 15.06
N ASP A 25 -22.64 -4.08 14.50
CA ASP A 25 -23.41 -2.93 15.00
C ASP A 25 -24.08 -2.20 13.83
N GLY A 26 -25.35 -1.85 14.02
CA GLY A 26 -26.21 -1.17 13.03
C GLY A 26 -26.11 0.37 13.10
N ASP A 27 -25.57 0.93 14.17
CA ASP A 27 -25.50 2.39 14.35
C ASP A 27 -24.52 3.04 13.36
N LEU A 28 -23.67 2.24 12.72
CA LEU A 28 -22.67 2.68 11.76
C LEU A 28 -23.26 3.42 10.54
N VAL A 29 -24.51 3.12 10.17
CA VAL A 29 -25.22 3.74 9.03
C VAL A 29 -26.22 4.82 9.44
N ILE A 30 -26.29 5.16 10.73
CA ILE A 30 -27.27 6.09 11.27
C ILE A 30 -26.66 7.50 11.37
N ASN A 31 -27.45 8.51 10.97
CA ASN A 31 -27.08 9.91 11.09
C ASN A 31 -27.78 10.52 12.30
N ALA A 32 -27.03 11.26 13.12
CA ALA A 32 -27.63 12.10 14.16
C ALA A 32 -28.41 13.25 13.51
N VAL A 33 -29.50 13.68 14.16
CA VAL A 33 -30.31 14.81 13.70
C VAL A 33 -29.96 16.04 14.53
N SER A 34 -29.66 17.14 13.85
CA SER A 34 -29.41 18.43 14.48
C SER A 34 -30.68 18.97 15.15
N PRO A 35 -30.61 19.82 16.19
CA PRO A 35 -31.79 20.42 16.82
C PRO A 35 -32.72 21.18 15.85
N GLN A 36 -32.21 21.59 14.68
CA GLN A 36 -32.97 22.22 13.60
C GLN A 36 -33.66 21.21 12.65
N GLY A 37 -33.68 19.92 13.00
CA GLY A 37 -34.30 18.85 12.22
C GLY A 37 -33.54 18.40 10.97
N LYS A 38 -32.32 18.91 10.74
CA LYS A 38 -31.48 18.51 9.60
C LYS A 38 -30.60 17.31 9.96
N PRO A 39 -30.49 16.29 9.10
CA PRO A 39 -29.57 15.19 9.33
C PRO A 39 -28.12 15.67 9.22
N ASN A 40 -27.31 15.30 10.19
CA ASN A 40 -25.87 15.54 10.16
C ASN A 40 -25.18 14.61 9.15
N PRO A 41 -23.95 14.92 8.71
CA PRO A 41 -23.17 14.00 7.89
C PRO A 41 -22.98 12.63 8.58
N LEU A 42 -22.99 11.55 7.81
CA LEU A 42 -22.83 10.19 8.35
C LEU A 42 -21.45 10.04 9.02
N GLY A 43 -21.45 9.56 10.27
CA GLY A 43 -20.24 9.47 11.10
C GLY A 43 -19.86 10.76 11.82
N TYR A 44 -20.63 11.85 11.71
CA TYR A 44 -20.41 13.04 12.53
C TYR A 44 -20.98 12.84 13.94
N ASP A 45 -20.12 12.97 14.95
CA ASP A 45 -20.52 12.99 16.35
C ASP A 45 -20.61 14.44 16.87
N PRO A 46 -21.83 14.93 17.22
CA PRO A 46 -22.02 16.28 17.75
C PRO A 46 -21.32 16.54 19.10
N PHE A 47 -21.08 15.50 19.90
CA PHE A 47 -20.50 15.64 21.24
C PHE A 47 -18.99 15.82 21.17
N SER A 48 -18.29 14.94 20.44
CA SER A 48 -16.84 15.06 20.21
C SER A 48 -16.46 16.07 19.13
N ARG A 49 -17.43 16.54 18.31
CA ARG A 49 -17.24 17.37 17.11
C ARG A 49 -16.30 16.73 16.09
N GLN A 50 -16.20 15.41 16.11
CA GLN A 50 -15.35 14.64 15.21
C GLN A 50 -16.19 13.96 14.13
N THR A 51 -15.64 13.89 12.92
CA THR A 51 -16.21 13.08 11.84
C THR A 51 -15.44 11.78 11.71
N PHE A 52 -16.12 10.66 11.95
CA PHE A 52 -15.62 9.32 11.73
C PHE A 52 -15.77 8.87 10.27
N GLY A 53 -15.01 7.84 9.89
CA GLY A 53 -14.98 7.31 8.52
C GLY A 53 -16.18 6.46 8.10
N ASN A 54 -17.31 6.52 8.82
CA ASN A 54 -18.47 5.65 8.57
C ASN A 54 -19.02 5.83 7.15
N LYS A 55 -19.10 7.08 6.66
CA LYS A 55 -19.53 7.38 5.29
C LYS A 55 -18.66 6.69 4.25
N ASP A 56 -17.34 6.82 4.38
CA ASP A 56 -16.39 6.24 3.44
C ASP A 56 -16.41 4.71 3.52
N PHE A 57 -16.51 4.15 4.73
CA PHE A 57 -16.67 2.71 4.92
C PHE A 57 -17.87 2.16 4.16
N VAL A 58 -19.06 2.76 4.37
CA VAL A 58 -20.31 2.28 3.73
C VAL A 58 -20.23 2.42 2.22
N LEU A 59 -19.72 3.55 1.71
CA LEU A 59 -19.55 3.76 0.27
C LEU A 59 -18.61 2.72 -0.34
N HIS A 60 -17.47 2.46 0.31
CA HIS A 60 -16.50 1.49 -0.18
C HIS A 60 -17.02 0.04 -0.07
N ALA A 61 -17.80 -0.25 0.97
CA ALA A 61 -18.41 -1.56 1.16
C ALA A 61 -19.46 -1.84 0.07
N VAL A 62 -20.33 -0.87 -0.23
CA VAL A 62 -21.30 -0.98 -1.33
C VAL A 62 -20.59 -1.10 -2.67
N ASP A 63 -19.58 -0.27 -2.92
CA ASP A 63 -18.76 -0.34 -4.14
C ASP A 63 -18.10 -1.73 -4.29
N PHE A 64 -17.59 -2.30 -3.18
CA PHE A 64 -17.03 -3.64 -3.15
C PHE A 64 -18.05 -4.72 -3.48
N MET A 65 -19.28 -4.59 -2.99
CA MET A 65 -20.32 -5.58 -3.23
C MET A 65 -20.82 -5.54 -4.68
N LEU A 66 -20.88 -4.36 -5.30
CA LEU A 66 -21.38 -4.16 -6.65
C LEU A 66 -20.32 -4.39 -7.75
N ASN A 67 -19.05 -4.06 -7.49
CA ASN A 67 -18.01 -4.18 -8.51
C ASN A 67 -17.40 -5.60 -8.55
N GLU A 68 -17.49 -6.27 -9.70
CA GLU A 68 -16.78 -7.54 -9.95
C GLU A 68 -15.30 -7.36 -10.30
N LYS A 69 -14.93 -6.16 -10.79
CA LYS A 69 -13.56 -5.84 -11.20
C LYS A 69 -12.82 -5.22 -10.01
N GLY A 70 -11.73 -5.85 -9.56
CA GLY A 70 -10.95 -5.51 -8.34
C GLY A 70 -10.24 -4.15 -8.33
N LEU A 71 -10.90 -3.07 -8.78
CA LEU A 71 -10.40 -1.69 -8.77
C LEU A 71 -10.18 -1.14 -7.36
N ILE A 72 -10.79 -1.73 -6.34
CA ILE A 72 -10.61 -1.35 -4.93
C ILE A 72 -9.17 -1.61 -4.47
N THR A 73 -8.48 -2.57 -5.08
CA THR A 73 -7.05 -2.83 -4.81
C THR A 73 -6.14 -1.66 -5.20
N ALA A 74 -6.59 -0.78 -6.11
CA ALA A 74 -5.80 0.34 -6.60
C ALA A 74 -5.99 1.63 -5.78
N ARG A 75 -7.03 1.75 -4.94
CA ARG A 75 -7.19 2.91 -4.07
C ARG A 75 -6.40 2.72 -2.79
N ASN A 76 -5.33 3.52 -2.66
CA ASN A 76 -4.61 3.84 -1.44
C ASN A 76 -4.61 2.71 -0.41
N LYS A 77 -3.76 1.70 -0.65
CA LYS A 77 -3.09 1.05 0.47
C LYS A 77 -2.39 2.18 1.23
N GLN A 78 -3.07 2.77 2.21
CA GLN A 78 -2.43 3.64 3.18
C GLN A 78 -1.46 2.71 3.88
N ILE A 79 -0.22 2.71 3.39
CA ILE A 79 0.89 2.12 4.11
C ILE A 79 0.91 2.94 5.39
N VAL A 80 0.34 2.37 6.45
CA VAL A 80 0.48 2.94 7.78
C VAL A 80 1.97 2.88 8.04
N LEU A 81 2.65 3.98 7.76
CA LEU A 81 4.07 4.11 8.04
C LEU A 81 4.15 3.96 9.55
N ARG A 82 4.52 2.76 10.02
CA ARG A 82 4.90 2.59 11.42
C ARG A 82 5.93 3.68 11.68
N PRO A 83 5.72 4.53 12.70
CA PRO A 83 6.62 5.65 12.93
C PRO A 83 8.05 5.10 12.97
N LEU A 84 8.86 5.55 12.02
CA LEU A 84 10.23 5.09 11.89
C LEU A 84 10.94 5.43 13.20
N ASN A 85 11.62 4.46 13.81
CA ASN A 85 12.20 4.62 15.15
C ASN A 85 13.24 5.76 15.12
N LYS A 86 12.81 6.95 15.56
CA LYS A 86 13.60 8.19 15.50
C LYS A 86 14.90 8.09 16.30
N VAL A 87 14.96 7.24 17.32
CA VAL A 87 16.16 6.99 18.13
C VAL A 87 17.23 6.32 17.27
N LYS A 88 16.87 5.24 16.58
CA LYS A 88 17.80 4.50 15.71
C LYS A 88 18.33 5.37 14.55
N ILE A 89 17.47 6.20 13.96
CA ILE A 89 17.89 7.13 12.89
C ILE A 89 18.91 8.15 13.42
N ARG A 90 18.70 8.67 14.63
CA ARG A 90 19.59 9.69 15.21
C ARG A 90 20.98 9.12 15.48
N ASP A 91 21.05 7.91 16.01
CA ASP A 91 22.30 7.27 16.39
C ASP A 91 23.11 6.80 15.17
N GLU A 92 22.43 6.34 14.10
CA GLU A 92 23.08 5.88 12.86
C GLU A 92 23.21 6.96 11.79
N ARG A 93 22.75 8.19 12.02
CA ARG A 93 22.68 9.27 11.01
C ARG A 93 24.01 9.50 10.29
N LEU A 94 25.11 9.55 11.05
CA LEU A 94 26.44 9.81 10.51
C LEU A 94 26.93 8.66 9.61
N LEU A 95 26.61 7.41 9.96
CA LEU A 95 26.95 6.24 9.14
C LEU A 95 26.24 6.31 7.80
N TRP A 96 24.92 6.49 7.81
CA TRP A 96 24.11 6.54 6.59
C TRP A 96 24.43 7.76 5.71
N GLN A 97 24.73 8.90 6.32
CA GLN A 97 25.13 10.10 5.59
C GLN A 97 26.51 9.94 4.95
N SER A 98 27.48 9.40 5.69
CA SER A 98 28.83 9.17 5.17
C SER A 98 28.85 8.11 4.05
N LEU A 99 28.06 7.03 4.19
CA LEU A 99 27.94 5.98 3.19
C LEU A 99 27.39 6.54 1.88
N ASN A 100 26.25 7.25 1.92
CA ASN A 100 25.63 7.80 0.72
C ASN A 100 26.49 8.88 0.04
N MET A 101 27.34 9.58 0.80
CA MET A 101 28.24 10.60 0.25
C MET A 101 29.52 9.99 -0.33
N LEU A 102 30.16 9.05 0.37
CA LEU A 102 31.45 8.48 -0.01
C LEU A 102 31.32 7.36 -1.05
N ALA A 103 30.24 6.58 -1.03
CA ALA A 103 30.02 5.49 -1.98
C ALA A 103 30.11 5.93 -3.46
N PRO A 104 29.41 6.98 -3.93
CA PRO A 104 29.48 7.39 -5.33
C PRO A 104 30.87 7.92 -5.74
N ILE A 105 31.56 8.59 -4.81
CA ILE A 105 32.91 9.12 -5.05
C ILE A 105 33.91 7.96 -5.19
N LEU A 106 33.88 7.01 -4.26
CA LEU A 106 34.73 5.81 -4.30
C LEU A 106 34.50 5.00 -5.58
N LEU A 107 33.24 4.82 -5.98
CA LEU A 107 32.90 4.08 -7.19
C LEU A 107 33.49 4.74 -8.45
N THR A 108 33.45 6.07 -8.53
CA THR A 108 34.02 6.84 -9.65
C THR A 108 35.55 6.72 -9.70
N VAL A 109 36.21 6.82 -8.54
CA VAL A 109 37.67 6.69 -8.42
C VAL A 109 38.13 5.29 -8.81
N ILE A 110 37.48 4.25 -8.28
CA ILE A 110 37.78 2.84 -8.62
C ILE A 110 37.62 2.61 -10.11
N PHE A 111 36.53 3.09 -10.71
CA PHE A 111 36.31 2.98 -12.15
C PHE A 111 37.42 3.66 -12.96
N GLY A 112 37.84 4.86 -12.56
CA GLY A 112 38.96 5.58 -13.19
C GLY A 112 40.29 4.83 -13.12
N ILE A 113 40.61 4.24 -11.97
CA ILE A 113 41.85 3.45 -11.77
C ILE A 113 41.81 2.17 -12.62
N LEU A 114 40.69 1.45 -12.61
CA LEU A 114 40.51 0.24 -13.40
C LEU A 114 40.63 0.55 -14.90
N TRP A 115 39.96 1.61 -15.36
CA TRP A 115 40.01 2.05 -16.76
C TRP A 115 41.43 2.44 -17.18
N ASN A 116 42.13 3.22 -16.37
CA ASN A 116 43.50 3.64 -16.66
C ASN A 116 44.47 2.44 -16.67
N SER A 117 44.31 1.51 -15.74
CA SER A 117 45.15 0.30 -15.66
C SER A 117 44.91 -0.62 -16.85
N TRP A 118 43.64 -0.81 -17.25
CA TRP A 118 43.29 -1.57 -18.45
C TRP A 118 43.82 -0.91 -19.73
N ARG A 119 43.70 0.42 -19.84
CA ARG A 119 44.26 1.19 -20.96
C ARG A 119 45.77 1.00 -21.07
N LYS A 120 46.53 1.12 -19.97
CA LYS A 120 47.99 0.91 -19.97
C LYS A 120 48.36 -0.50 -20.43
N ARG A 121 47.62 -1.52 -19.99
CA ARG A 121 47.88 -2.92 -20.43
C ARG A 121 47.61 -3.15 -21.92
N LYS A 122 46.63 -2.46 -22.52
CA LYS A 122 46.22 -2.68 -23.91
C LYS A 122 46.95 -1.78 -24.92
N TYR A 123 47.37 -0.57 -24.53
CA TYR A 123 47.87 0.45 -25.45
C TYR A 123 49.32 0.91 -25.21
N THR A 124 50.03 0.36 -24.23
CA THR A 124 51.48 0.61 -24.12
C THR A 124 52.22 -0.23 -25.15
N VAL A 125 52.43 0.36 -26.33
CA VAL A 125 53.41 -0.11 -27.31
C VAL A 125 54.80 0.00 -26.65
N LYS A 126 55.53 -1.12 -26.52
CA LYS A 126 56.97 -1.09 -26.22
C LYS A 126 57.61 -0.19 -27.26
N LYS A 127 58.09 0.99 -26.86
CA LYS A 127 58.98 1.79 -27.70
C LYS A 127 60.30 1.02 -27.78
N GLN A 128 60.47 0.21 -28.82
CA GLN A 128 61.79 -0.31 -29.18
C GLN A 128 62.66 0.90 -29.48
N VAL A 129 63.62 1.17 -28.61
CA VAL A 129 64.70 2.11 -28.90
C VAL A 129 65.65 1.36 -29.82
N ALA A 130 65.65 1.73 -31.10
CA ALA A 130 66.69 1.35 -32.04
C ALA A 130 67.78 2.43 -31.97
N ILE A 131 68.99 2.02 -31.58
CA ILE A 131 70.25 2.73 -31.83
C ILE A 131 70.94 1.97 -32.97
#